data_AF-A0A368FRL7-F1
#
_entry.id   AF-A0A368FRL7-F1
#
_cell.length_a   1.000
_cell.length_b   1.000
_cell.length_c   1.000
_cell.angle_alpha   90.00
_cell.angle_beta   90.00
_cell.angle_gamma   90.00
#
_symmetry.space_group_name_H-M   'P 1'
#
loop_
_entity.id
_entity.type
_entity.pdbx_description
1 polymer ?
#
loop_
_entity_poly.entity_id
_entity_poly.type
_entity_poly.pdbx_seq_one_letter_code
_entity_poly.pdbx_strand_id
1 'polypeptide(L)'
;MRMSHVDFMEDTNVVMRHKFLKEWNDDRDALQYPPAEGRYSVYDGKGIFEHLAFIIDSYYSLQTDSFASFSYDTQRAPKGMYASEDPSLTAGIEFKNIPFIQVCVDRINSVTINNNTYEFDITDVHECMKLNLTSAEVKEIQQDADAVARAFEKRVDRQQPDTAT
;
A
#
# COMPACT_ATOMS: atom_id res chain seq x y z
N MET A 1 -9.48 0.16 -32.03
CA MET A 1 -9.67 -0.76 -30.88
C MET A 1 -8.41 -1.03 -30.05
N ARG A 2 -7.18 -0.83 -30.57
CA ARG A 2 -5.97 -0.83 -29.71
C ARG A 2 -5.79 0.49 -28.94
N MET A 3 -6.02 1.62 -29.60
CA MET A 3 -5.94 2.96 -28.99
C MET A 3 -6.78 3.05 -27.70
N SER A 4 -8.06 2.70 -27.77
CA SER A 4 -8.97 2.73 -26.61
C SER A 4 -8.54 1.88 -25.42
N HIS A 5 -7.83 0.78 -25.66
CA HIS A 5 -7.29 -0.04 -24.57
C HIS A 5 -6.03 0.60 -23.96
N VAL A 6 -5.18 1.19 -24.80
CA VAL A 6 -4.01 1.94 -24.34
C VAL A 6 -4.45 3.15 -23.51
N ASP A 7 -5.39 3.94 -24.04
CA ASP A 7 -5.95 5.11 -23.36
C ASP A 7 -6.53 4.72 -21.98
N PHE A 8 -7.32 3.65 -21.93
CA PHE A 8 -7.87 3.13 -20.66
C PHE A 8 -6.78 2.74 -19.65
N MET A 9 -5.71 2.08 -20.10
CA MET A 9 -4.60 1.67 -19.23
C MET A 9 -3.77 2.87 -18.75
N GLU A 10 -3.54 3.85 -19.61
CA GLU A 10 -2.83 5.09 -19.26
C GLU A 10 -3.64 5.91 -18.26
N ASP A 11 -4.93 6.15 -18.53
CA ASP A 11 -5.84 6.86 -17.64
C ASP A 11 -5.95 6.15 -16.28
N THR A 12 -6.06 4.82 -16.27
CA THR A 12 -6.10 4.05 -15.02
C THR A 12 -4.81 4.23 -14.22
N ASN A 13 -3.65 4.22 -14.87
CA ASN A 13 -2.37 4.45 -14.17
C ASN A 13 -2.28 5.84 -13.57
N VAL A 14 -2.75 6.88 -14.28
CA VAL A 14 -2.81 8.25 -13.76
C VAL A 14 -3.72 8.30 -12.52
N VAL A 15 -4.94 7.77 -12.62
CA VAL A 15 -5.88 7.73 -11.49
C VAL A 15 -5.29 6.99 -10.29
N MET A 16 -4.61 5.87 -10.50
CA MET A 16 -3.97 5.11 -9.41
C MET A 16 -2.86 5.92 -8.72
N ARG A 17 -2.06 6.70 -9.47
CA ARG A 17 -1.02 7.58 -8.87
C ARG A 17 -1.66 8.66 -8.01
N HIS A 18 -2.65 9.36 -8.54
CA HIS A 18 -3.38 10.40 -7.80
C HIS A 18 -4.13 9.84 -6.57
N LYS A 19 -4.61 8.59 -6.64
CA LYS A 19 -5.30 7.96 -5.52
C LYS A 19 -4.35 7.52 -4.42
N PHE A 20 -3.21 6.92 -4.75
CA PHE A 20 -2.34 6.25 -3.76
C PHE A 20 -1.07 7.01 -3.39
N LEU A 21 -0.59 7.95 -4.21
CA LEU A 21 0.63 8.70 -3.93
C LEU A 21 0.28 10.07 -3.34
N LYS A 22 0.64 10.29 -2.09
CA LYS A 22 0.45 11.56 -1.39
C LYS A 22 1.20 12.67 -2.14
N GLU A 23 0.54 13.81 -2.35
CA GLU A 23 1.11 14.99 -3.03
C GLU A 23 1.54 14.71 -4.49
N TRP A 24 0.93 13.72 -5.13
CA TRP A 24 0.99 13.60 -6.59
C TRP A 24 0.20 14.75 -7.23
N ASN A 25 0.79 15.42 -8.22
CA ASN A 25 0.21 16.58 -8.90
C ASN A 25 0.27 16.43 -10.42
N ASP A 26 -0.53 17.24 -11.11
CA ASP A 26 -0.66 17.18 -12.59
C ASP A 26 0.65 17.50 -13.33
N ASP A 27 1.56 18.26 -12.70
CA ASP A 27 2.87 18.59 -13.26
C ASP A 27 3.75 17.34 -13.45
N ARG A 28 3.49 16.28 -12.69
CA ARG A 28 4.17 14.97 -12.83
C ARG A 28 3.59 14.10 -13.95
N ASP A 29 2.38 14.41 -14.43
CA ASP A 29 1.75 13.68 -15.54
C ASP A 29 2.01 14.35 -16.90
N ALA A 30 2.42 15.62 -16.90
CA ALA A 30 2.75 16.35 -18.11
C ALA A 30 3.99 15.77 -18.83
N LEU A 31 3.84 15.42 -20.11
CA LEU A 31 4.92 15.01 -21.02
C LEU A 31 5.75 16.22 -21.50
N GLN A 32 6.16 17.10 -20.59
CA GLN A 32 6.99 18.26 -20.92
C GLN A 32 8.47 17.95 -20.69
N TYR A 33 9.32 18.34 -21.64
CA TYR A 33 10.78 18.23 -21.48
C TYR A 33 11.44 19.61 -21.36
N PRO A 34 12.28 19.83 -20.33
CA PRO A 34 12.55 18.91 -19.21
C PRO A 34 11.34 18.76 -18.29
N PRO A 35 11.20 17.63 -17.56
CA PRO A 35 10.14 17.46 -16.58
C PRO A 35 10.20 18.59 -15.54
N ALA A 36 9.05 19.18 -15.23
CA ALA A 36 8.95 20.24 -14.21
C ALA A 36 9.24 19.68 -12.81
N GLU A 37 8.82 18.44 -12.58
CA GLU A 37 8.96 17.72 -11.31
C GLU A 37 9.93 16.53 -11.43
N GLY A 38 10.68 16.29 -10.36
CA GLY A 38 11.62 15.17 -10.27
C GLY A 38 10.93 13.81 -10.12
N ARG A 39 11.70 12.76 -9.85
CA ARG A 39 11.14 11.48 -9.43
C ARG A 39 10.40 11.66 -8.09
N TYR A 40 9.30 10.96 -7.89
CA TYR A 40 8.61 10.93 -6.60
C TYR A 40 9.55 10.39 -5.52
N SER A 41 9.79 11.20 -4.49
CA SER A 41 10.78 10.95 -3.45
C SER A 41 10.32 11.53 -2.12
N VAL A 42 10.74 10.86 -1.04
CA VAL A 42 10.54 11.32 0.34
C VAL A 42 11.91 11.35 0.99
N TYR A 43 12.23 12.46 1.65
CA TYR A 43 13.57 12.71 2.21
C TYR A 43 13.63 12.60 3.73
N ASP A 44 12.47 12.64 4.39
CA ASP A 44 12.37 12.60 5.85
C ASP A 44 11.84 11.26 6.32
N GLY A 45 12.43 10.73 7.41
CA GLY A 45 11.97 9.47 8.01
C GLY A 45 10.51 9.53 8.45
N LYS A 46 10.06 10.68 8.98
CA LYS A 46 8.65 10.91 9.32
C LYS A 46 7.77 10.97 8.08
N GLY A 47 8.24 11.61 7.01
CA GLY A 47 7.51 11.70 5.75
C GLY A 47 7.17 10.32 5.17
N ILE A 48 8.04 9.33 5.35
CA ILE A 48 7.76 7.97 4.86
C ILE A 48 6.48 7.40 5.51
N PHE A 49 6.31 7.59 6.83
CA PHE A 49 5.11 7.12 7.53
C PHE A 49 3.85 7.88 7.13
N GLU A 50 3.95 9.19 6.86
CA GLU A 50 2.83 9.98 6.34
C GLU A 50 2.37 9.49 4.96
N HIS A 51 3.31 9.16 4.08
CA HIS A 51 3.00 8.64 2.74
C HIS A 51 2.43 7.20 2.83
N LEU A 52 2.94 6.36 3.73
CA LEU A 52 2.36 5.04 3.99
C LEU A 52 0.96 5.10 4.60
N ALA A 53 0.72 6.04 5.54
CA ALA A 53 -0.59 6.28 6.12
C ALA A 53 -1.61 6.65 5.04
N PHE A 54 -1.21 7.55 4.12
CA PHE A 54 -2.04 7.92 2.98
C PHE A 54 -2.36 6.73 2.07
N ILE A 55 -1.39 5.86 1.76
CA ILE A 55 -1.64 4.65 0.97
C ILE A 55 -2.66 3.73 1.66
N ILE A 56 -2.51 3.52 2.98
CA ILE A 56 -3.42 2.68 3.77
C ILE A 56 -4.83 3.27 3.76
N ASP A 57 -4.96 4.57 3.99
CA ASP A 57 -6.25 5.26 3.95
C ASP A 57 -6.90 5.19 2.57
N SER A 58 -6.16 5.53 1.52
CA SER A 58 -6.61 5.44 0.12
C SER A 58 -7.02 4.02 -0.28
N TYR A 59 -6.34 3.00 0.25
CA TYR A 59 -6.72 1.61 0.06
C TYR A 59 -8.08 1.36 0.71
N TYR A 60 -8.22 1.52 2.02
CA TYR A 60 -9.47 1.17 2.72
C TYR A 60 -10.66 2.08 2.38
N SER A 61 -10.43 3.28 1.86
CA SER A 61 -11.46 4.21 1.35
C SER A 61 -11.80 4.00 -0.13
N LEU A 62 -11.17 3.04 -0.83
CA LEU A 62 -11.34 2.84 -2.28
C LEU A 62 -12.81 2.71 -2.71
N GLN A 63 -13.64 2.06 -1.89
CA GLN A 63 -15.06 1.85 -2.20
C GLN A 63 -15.92 3.11 -2.02
N THR A 64 -15.50 4.05 -1.17
CA THR A 64 -16.29 5.22 -0.79
C THR A 64 -15.81 6.50 -1.47
N ASP A 65 -14.52 6.55 -1.80
CA ASP A 65 -13.81 7.75 -2.26
C ASP A 65 -13.14 7.52 -3.62
N SER A 66 -13.72 6.65 -4.46
CA SER A 66 -13.29 6.49 -5.84
C SER A 66 -14.45 6.77 -6.80
N PHE A 67 -14.17 7.55 -7.84
CA PHE A 67 -15.12 7.79 -8.93
C PHE A 67 -15.20 6.60 -9.89
N ALA A 68 -14.10 5.85 -10.02
CA ALA A 68 -14.01 4.71 -10.91
C ALA A 68 -14.52 3.43 -10.24
N SER A 69 -14.98 2.47 -11.04
CA SER A 69 -15.50 1.19 -10.56
C SER A 69 -14.36 0.23 -10.17
N PHE A 70 -13.58 0.59 -9.16
CA PHE A 70 -12.58 -0.30 -8.56
C PHE A 70 -13.21 -1.18 -7.48
N SER A 71 -12.76 -2.43 -7.43
CA SER A 71 -13.15 -3.39 -6.41
C SER A 71 -11.94 -4.23 -6.02
N TYR A 72 -11.98 -4.79 -4.82
CA TYR A 72 -10.94 -5.71 -4.39
C TYR A 72 -11.13 -7.09 -5.02
N ASP A 73 -10.03 -7.77 -5.29
CA ASP A 73 -10.05 -9.18 -5.66
C ASP A 73 -10.37 -10.03 -4.42
N THR A 74 -11.66 -10.19 -4.15
CA THR A 74 -12.14 -11.07 -3.07
C THR A 74 -12.46 -12.44 -3.64
N GLN A 75 -11.92 -13.50 -3.03
CA GLN A 75 -12.36 -14.88 -3.29
C GLN A 75 -13.86 -14.97 -2.97
N ARG A 76 -14.69 -15.01 -4.01
CA ARG A 76 -16.15 -15.13 -3.87
C ARG A 76 -16.44 -16.38 -3.04
N ALA A 77 -17.17 -16.25 -1.93
CA ALA A 77 -17.61 -17.43 -1.17
C ALA A 77 -18.28 -18.42 -2.15
N PRO A 78 -17.91 -19.71 -2.13
CA PRO A 78 -18.43 -20.68 -3.09
C PRO A 78 -19.97 -20.65 -3.05
N LYS A 79 -20.59 -20.51 -4.23
CA LYS A 79 -22.05 -20.55 -4.40
C LYS A 79 -22.58 -21.85 -3.80
N GLY A 80 -23.14 -21.78 -2.60
CA GLY A 80 -23.62 -22.96 -1.89
C GLY A 80 -24.34 -22.60 -0.59
N MET A 81 -25.67 -22.68 -0.67
CA MET A 81 -26.64 -22.78 0.42
C MET A 81 -27.21 -21.45 0.96
N TYR A 82 -28.46 -21.21 0.55
CA TYR A 82 -29.38 -20.10 0.85
C TYR A 82 -29.22 -18.83 -0.01
N ALA A 83 -30.26 -18.63 -0.82
CA ALA A 83 -30.43 -17.57 -1.79
C ALA A 83 -30.56 -16.19 -1.15
N SER A 84 -30.03 -15.17 -1.82
CA SER A 84 -30.81 -14.08 -2.43
C SER A 84 -29.87 -12.96 -2.83
N GLU A 85 -30.04 -12.46 -4.04
CA GLU A 85 -29.38 -11.27 -4.60
C GLU A 85 -27.90 -11.52 -4.96
N ASP A 86 -27.59 -11.48 -6.27
CA ASP A 86 -26.25 -11.06 -6.69
C ASP A 86 -26.02 -9.71 -6.01
N PRO A 87 -25.05 -9.57 -5.08
CA PRO A 87 -24.69 -8.25 -4.61
C PRO A 87 -24.28 -7.51 -5.87
N SER A 88 -25.00 -6.44 -6.19
CA SER A 88 -24.63 -5.53 -7.27
C SER A 88 -23.12 -5.27 -7.22
N LEU A 89 -22.49 -4.98 -8.35
CA LEU A 89 -21.11 -4.45 -8.37
C LEU A 89 -20.97 -3.17 -7.51
N THR A 90 -22.09 -2.58 -7.09
CA THR A 90 -22.21 -1.44 -6.17
C THR A 90 -22.42 -1.82 -4.70
N ALA A 91 -22.57 -3.11 -4.37
CA ALA A 91 -22.71 -3.57 -2.99
C ALA A 91 -21.32 -3.57 -2.35
N GLY A 92 -21.12 -2.72 -1.35
CA GLY A 92 -19.83 -2.58 -0.69
C GLY A 92 -19.34 -3.91 -0.10
N ILE A 93 -18.06 -4.20 -0.28
CA ILE A 93 -17.34 -5.33 0.33
C ILE A 93 -17.16 -5.03 1.82
N GLU A 94 -17.65 -5.93 2.67
CA GLU A 94 -17.46 -5.85 4.12
C GLU A 94 -15.97 -5.81 4.48
N PHE A 95 -15.59 -5.01 5.48
CA PHE A 95 -14.19 -4.79 5.87
C PHE A 95 -13.39 -6.08 6.09
N LYS A 96 -14.00 -7.10 6.71
CA LYS A 96 -13.38 -8.41 6.99
C LYS A 96 -13.00 -9.19 5.73
N ASN A 97 -13.62 -8.87 4.59
CA ASN A 97 -13.39 -9.54 3.31
C ASN A 97 -12.40 -8.75 2.43
N ILE A 98 -11.96 -7.55 2.86
CA ILE A 98 -10.95 -6.77 2.15
C ILE A 98 -9.60 -7.51 2.27
N PRO A 99 -8.91 -7.79 1.16
CA PRO A 99 -7.58 -8.39 1.18
C PRO A 99 -6.59 -7.56 2.00
N PHE A 100 -5.64 -8.24 2.66
CA PHE A 100 -4.60 -7.55 3.42
C PHE A 100 -3.58 -6.91 2.48
N ILE A 101 -3.16 -5.69 2.79
CA ILE A 101 -2.02 -5.04 2.14
C ILE A 101 -0.77 -5.87 2.46
N GLN A 102 0.02 -6.21 1.44
CA GLN A 102 1.33 -6.82 1.63
C GLN A 102 2.42 -5.76 1.43
N VAL A 103 3.29 -5.64 2.42
CA VAL A 103 4.45 -4.75 2.36
C VAL A 103 5.69 -5.61 2.27
N CYS A 104 6.56 -5.30 1.31
CA CYS A 104 7.84 -5.95 1.13
C CYS A 104 8.96 -4.92 1.23
N VAL A 105 10.03 -5.30 1.91
CA VAL A 105 11.22 -4.48 2.11
C VAL A 105 12.42 -5.24 1.56
N ASP A 106 13.10 -4.59 0.62
CA ASP A 106 14.41 -5.01 0.11
C ASP A 106 15.48 -4.21 0.83
N ARG A 107 16.38 -4.90 1.53
CA ARG A 107 17.51 -4.27 2.25
C ARG A 107 18.74 -5.16 2.23
N ILE A 108 19.89 -4.56 2.51
CA ILE A 108 21.09 -5.31 2.91
C ILE A 108 20.90 -5.87 4.32
N ASN A 109 21.53 -7.01 4.62
CA ASN A 109 21.34 -7.72 5.88
C ASN A 109 21.74 -6.88 7.11
N SER A 110 22.93 -6.28 7.12
CA SER A 110 23.35 -5.44 8.25
C SER A 110 24.48 -4.46 7.93
N VAL A 111 24.57 -3.42 8.75
CA VAL A 111 25.71 -2.50 8.80
C VAL A 111 26.16 -2.41 10.24
N THR A 112 27.38 -2.86 10.53
CA THR A 112 27.98 -2.75 11.86
C THR A 112 29.03 -1.65 11.90
N ILE A 113 29.04 -0.88 12.98
CA ILE A 113 29.93 0.27 13.16
C ILE A 113 30.98 -0.12 14.21
N ASN A 114 32.20 -0.36 13.76
CA ASN A 114 33.32 -0.76 14.59
C ASN A 114 34.37 0.37 14.57
N ASN A 115 34.40 1.22 15.60
CA ASN A 115 35.42 2.25 15.83
C ASN A 115 35.92 2.96 14.54
N ASN A 116 35.03 3.73 13.91
CA ASN A 116 35.25 4.48 12.64
C ASN A 116 35.37 3.63 11.36
N THR A 117 35.22 2.31 11.44
CA THR A 117 35.01 1.43 10.28
C THR A 117 33.57 0.95 10.20
N TYR A 118 33.08 0.84 8.96
CA TYR A 118 31.80 0.24 8.64
C TYR A 118 32.04 -1.14 8.03
N GLU A 119 31.39 -2.15 8.56
CA GLU A 119 31.35 -3.48 7.99
C GLU A 119 29.93 -3.74 7.49
N PHE A 120 29.82 -3.92 6.17
CA PHE A 120 28.56 -4.13 5.48
C PHE A 120 28.39 -5.61 5.16
N ASP A 121 27.30 -6.19 5.64
CA ASP A 121 26.82 -7.46 5.11
C ASP A 121 25.86 -7.14 3.95
N ILE A 122 26.39 -7.26 2.73
CA ILE A 122 25.69 -6.95 1.48
C ILE A 122 24.80 -8.10 0.99
N THR A 123 24.52 -9.11 1.82
CA THR A 123 23.55 -10.13 1.45
C THR A 123 22.16 -9.51 1.33
N ASP A 124 21.51 -9.75 0.19
CA ASP A 124 20.19 -9.21 -0.09
C ASP A 124 19.15 -9.93 0.77
N VAL A 125 18.36 -9.15 1.51
CA VAL A 125 17.26 -9.62 2.34
C VAL A 125 15.96 -9.07 1.78
N HIS A 126 15.06 -9.97 1.40
CA HIS A 126 13.70 -9.67 0.95
C HIS A 126 12.71 -10.17 2.00
N GLU A 127 12.08 -9.24 2.70
CA GLU A 127 11.11 -9.54 3.75
C GLU A 127 9.74 -9.01 3.37
N CYS A 128 8.71 -9.87 3.42
CA CYS A 128 7.33 -9.46 3.18
C CYS A 128 6.45 -9.73 4.41
N MET A 129 5.53 -8.81 4.68
CA MET A 129 4.54 -8.93 5.74
C MET A 129 3.15 -8.54 5.25
N LYS A 130 2.11 -9.23 5.72
CA LYS A 130 0.72 -8.88 5.46
C LYS A 130 0.19 -8.02 6.60
N LEU A 131 -0.25 -6.81 6.29
CA LEU A 131 -0.89 -5.88 7.20
C LEU A 131 -2.34 -6.34 7.43
N ASN A 132 -2.53 -7.29 8.34
CA ASN A 132 -3.85 -7.70 8.82
C ASN A 132 -4.45 -6.62 9.75
N LEU A 133 -4.78 -5.45 9.19
CA LEU A 133 -5.25 -4.28 9.92
C LEU A 133 -6.72 -4.42 10.31
N THR A 134 -7.04 -3.99 11.52
CA THR A 134 -8.44 -3.88 11.98
C THR A 134 -9.05 -2.53 11.60
N SER A 135 -10.37 -2.44 11.57
CA SER A 135 -11.06 -1.18 11.25
C SER A 135 -10.77 -0.06 12.25
N ALA A 136 -10.45 -0.41 13.51
CA ALA A 136 -10.01 0.55 14.51
C ALA A 136 -8.60 1.07 14.22
N GLU A 137 -7.66 0.18 13.86
CA GLU A 137 -6.29 0.57 13.48
C GLU A 137 -6.28 1.47 12.23
N VAL A 138 -7.14 1.17 11.23
CA VAL A 138 -7.27 2.02 10.03
C VAL A 138 -7.77 3.42 10.40
N LYS A 139 -8.78 3.53 11.28
CA LYS A 139 -9.28 4.83 11.75
C LYS A 139 -8.25 5.61 12.56
N GLU A 140 -7.41 4.91 13.31
CA GLU A 140 -6.30 5.54 14.05
C GLU A 140 -5.26 6.10 13.08
N ILE A 141 -4.87 5.32 12.06
CA ILE A 141 -3.92 5.74 11.01
C ILE A 141 -4.44 6.94 10.22
N GLN A 142 -5.75 7.02 9.97
CA GLN A 142 -6.40 8.16 9.32
C GLN A 142 -6.26 9.46 10.14
N GLN A 143 -6.16 9.37 11.47
CA GLN A 143 -6.06 10.53 12.35
C GLN A 143 -4.61 10.87 12.70
N ASP A 144 -3.76 9.85 12.82
CA ASP A 144 -2.37 9.94 13.24
C ASP A 144 -1.48 9.06 12.37
N ALA A 145 -0.64 9.67 11.54
CA ALA A 145 0.30 8.96 10.69
C ALA A 145 1.33 8.13 11.48
N ASP A 146 1.65 8.53 12.72
CA ASP A 146 2.59 7.80 13.56
C ASP A 146 2.01 6.44 14.03
N ALA A 147 0.69 6.24 13.91
CA ALA A 147 0.05 4.96 14.17
C ALA A 147 0.50 3.85 13.20
N VAL A 148 1.00 4.22 12.02
CA VAL A 148 1.56 3.26 11.07
C VAL A 148 2.76 2.53 11.68
N ALA A 149 3.69 3.26 12.31
CA ALA A 149 4.86 2.65 12.94
C ALA A 149 4.45 1.60 13.99
N ARG A 150 3.50 1.95 14.87
CA ARG A 150 2.94 1.04 15.89
C ARG A 150 2.31 -0.21 15.26
N ALA A 151 1.61 -0.04 14.14
CA ALA A 151 0.98 -1.14 13.42
C ALA A 151 2.03 -2.09 12.80
N PHE A 152 3.16 -1.56 12.33
CA PHE A 152 4.27 -2.36 11.78
C PHE A 152 5.03 -3.10 12.90
N GLU A 153 5.41 -2.42 13.98
CA GLU A 153 6.14 -3.00 15.12
C GLU A 153 5.41 -4.22 15.68
N LYS A 154 4.10 -4.09 15.94
CA LYS A 154 3.24 -5.18 16.44
C LYS A 154 3.25 -6.43 15.55
N ARG A 155 3.56 -6.28 14.26
CA ARG A 155 3.57 -7.38 13.28
C ARG A 155 4.97 -7.92 13.05
N VAL A 156 6.00 -7.09 13.13
CA VAL A 156 7.40 -7.52 13.15
C VAL A 156 7.66 -8.44 14.35
N ASP A 157 7.22 -8.06 15.55
CA ASP A 157 7.40 -8.88 16.76
C ASP A 157 6.65 -10.21 16.72
N ARG A 158 5.54 -10.30 15.97
CA ARG A 158 4.77 -11.54 15.80
C ARG A 158 5.36 -12.48 14.76
N GLN A 159 6.27 -12.00 13.91
CA GLN A 159 6.88 -12.77 12.84
C GLN A 159 8.17 -13.48 13.28
N GLN A 160 8.55 -13.33 14.55
CA GLN A 160 9.63 -14.08 15.19
C GLN A 160 9.10 -15.30 15.98
N PRO A 161 8.77 -16.43 15.33
CA PRO A 161 8.83 -17.73 15.99
C PRO A 161 9.99 -18.56 15.42
N ASP A 162 10.79 -19.13 16.32
CA ASP A 162 11.57 -20.37 16.15
C ASP A 162 12.75 -20.40 15.17
N THR A 163 13.89 -19.79 15.56
CA THR A 163 15.23 -20.33 15.25
C THR A 163 16.16 -20.17 16.45
N ALA A 164 15.87 -20.90 17.53
CA ALA A 164 16.81 -21.17 18.60
C ALA A 164 16.73 -22.64 18.97
N THR A 165 17.55 -23.48 18.33
CA THR A 165 18.04 -24.75 18.87
C THR A 165 19.38 -25.07 18.22
#